data_AF-C0HG31-F1
#
_entry.id   AF-C0HG31-F1
#
_cell.length_a   1.000
_cell.length_b   1.000
_cell.length_c   1.000
_cell.angle_alpha   90.00
_cell.angle_beta   90.00
_cell.angle_gamma   90.00
#
_symmetry.space_group_name_H-M   'P 1'
#
loop_
_entity.id
_entity.type
_entity.pdbx_description
1 polymer ?
#
loop_
_entity_poly.entity_id
_entity_poly.type
_entity_poly.pdbx_seq_one_letter_code
_entity_poly.pdbx_strand_id
1 'polypeptide(L)'
;MAEDIWQVLAKAKYLDWEKHSTERLWRMESLKEACETALQEHHFLTGTLEEDSNRSDNEYSEQIKLLSEVFSQATVADTPTDVPDYLCCQITFEIFRDPVITPSGVTYERAVLVEHLHKVGNFDPVTREPLKEHQLVPNLAIKEAVQAYLKEHSWAHKLN
;
A
#
# COMPACT_ATOMS: atom_id res chain seq x y z
N MET A 1 -2.58 7.65 -26.33
CA MET A 1 -3.73 8.51 -25.97
C MET A 1 -4.40 8.08 -24.67
N ALA A 2 -4.95 6.86 -24.52
CA ALA A 2 -5.55 6.43 -23.23
C ALA A 2 -4.48 6.16 -22.14
N GLU A 3 -3.35 5.56 -22.52
CA GLU A 3 -2.16 5.36 -21.67
C GLU A 3 -1.70 6.69 -21.05
N ASP A 4 -1.67 7.76 -21.86
CA ASP A 4 -1.22 9.09 -21.46
C ASP A 4 -2.15 9.71 -20.41
N ILE A 5 -3.48 9.51 -20.55
CA ILE A 5 -4.46 10.07 -19.60
C ILE A 5 -4.35 9.39 -18.24
N TRP A 6 -4.26 8.05 -18.21
CA TRP A 6 -4.16 7.33 -16.94
C TRP A 6 -2.87 7.68 -16.21
N GLN A 7 -1.73 7.75 -16.91
CA GLN A 7 -0.45 8.12 -16.31
C GLN A 7 -0.49 9.53 -15.69
N VAL A 8 -1.10 10.49 -16.40
CA VAL A 8 -1.28 11.86 -15.89
C VAL A 8 -2.16 11.86 -14.62
N LEU A 9 -3.27 11.11 -14.62
CA LEU A 9 -4.16 11.01 -13.47
C LEU A 9 -3.49 10.31 -12.27
N ALA A 10 -2.78 9.20 -12.51
CA ALA A 10 -2.05 8.48 -11.47
C ALA A 10 -0.98 9.39 -10.83
N LYS A 11 -0.19 10.10 -11.66
CA LYS A 11 0.79 11.06 -11.16
C LYS A 11 0.16 12.18 -10.33
N ALA A 12 -0.96 12.75 -10.79
CA ALA A 12 -1.67 13.78 -10.05
C ALA A 12 -2.16 13.28 -8.69
N LYS A 13 -2.73 12.06 -8.62
CA LYS A 13 -3.16 11.44 -7.37
C LYS A 13 -2.01 11.16 -6.42
N TYR A 14 -0.88 10.66 -6.93
CA TYR A 14 0.31 10.44 -6.13
C TYR A 14 0.83 11.74 -5.51
N LEU A 15 0.95 12.81 -6.30
CA LEU A 15 1.44 14.11 -5.81
C LEU A 15 0.50 14.74 -4.77
N ASP A 16 -0.81 14.62 -5.00
CA ASP A 16 -1.81 15.08 -4.04
C ASP A 16 -1.72 14.30 -2.71
N TRP A 17 -1.58 12.98 -2.78
CA TRP A 17 -1.34 12.15 -1.61
C TRP A 17 -0.04 12.52 -0.90
N GLU A 18 1.07 12.68 -1.62
CA GLU A 18 2.40 12.96 -1.06
C GLU A 18 2.39 14.27 -0.25
N LYS A 19 1.75 15.31 -0.79
CA LYS A 19 1.56 16.57 -0.08
C LYS A 19 0.78 16.39 1.21
N HIS A 20 -0.41 15.78 1.14
CA HIS A 20 -1.27 15.64 2.32
C HIS A 20 -0.71 14.65 3.35
N SER A 21 -0.05 13.57 2.90
CA SER A 21 0.62 12.58 3.75
C SER A 21 1.76 13.22 4.53
N THR A 22 2.60 14.02 3.87
CA THR A 22 3.70 14.74 4.54
C THR A 22 3.18 15.64 5.67
N GLU A 23 2.13 16.40 5.41
CA GLU A 23 1.49 17.24 6.45
C GLU A 23 0.91 16.42 7.60
N ARG A 24 0.28 15.27 7.31
CA ARG A 24 -0.28 14.37 8.34
C ARG A 24 0.81 13.72 9.18
N LEU A 25 1.85 13.16 8.55
CA LEU A 25 2.98 12.53 9.23
C LEU A 25 3.68 13.51 10.16
N TRP A 26 3.93 14.74 9.70
CA TRP A 26 4.52 15.77 10.55
C TRP A 26 3.64 16.10 11.77
N ARG A 27 2.32 16.24 11.57
CA ARG A 27 1.37 16.46 12.68
C ARG A 27 1.34 15.29 13.65
N MET A 28 1.39 14.05 13.16
CA MET A 28 1.40 12.86 14.00
C MET A 28 2.68 12.75 14.81
N GLU A 29 3.84 13.03 14.20
CA GLU A 29 5.12 13.02 14.93
C GLU A 29 5.16 14.10 16.01
N SER A 30 4.76 15.34 15.67
CA SER A 30 4.71 16.42 16.65
C SER A 30 3.75 16.12 17.81
N LEU A 31 2.61 15.49 17.54
CA LEU A 31 1.66 15.08 18.58
C LEU A 31 2.23 13.94 19.44
N LYS A 32 2.92 12.97 18.82
CA LYS A 32 3.57 11.86 19.51
C LYS A 32 4.63 12.37 20.49
N GLU A 33 5.53 13.25 20.05
CA GLU A 33 6.55 13.87 20.91
C GLU A 33 5.92 14.61 22.11
N ALA A 34 4.83 15.35 21.86
CA ALA A 34 4.11 16.05 22.93
C ALA A 34 3.48 15.07 23.93
N CYS A 35 2.91 13.97 23.47
CA CYS A 35 2.35 12.93 24.33
C CYS A 35 3.43 12.19 25.13
N GLU A 36 4.57 11.85 24.52
CA GLU A 36 5.71 11.24 25.20
C GLU A 36 6.25 12.16 26.29
N THR A 37 6.41 13.45 25.99
CA THR A 37 6.84 14.46 26.97
C THR A 37 5.87 14.55 28.14
N ALA A 38 4.56 14.63 27.86
CA ALA A 38 3.54 14.69 28.91
C ALA A 38 3.51 13.43 29.80
N LEU A 39 3.68 12.24 29.20
CA LEU A 39 3.78 10.99 29.95
C LEU A 39 5.03 10.96 30.84
N GLN A 40 6.16 11.43 30.32
CA GLN A 40 7.40 11.51 31.07
C GLN A 40 7.28 12.46 32.28
N GLU A 41 6.69 13.63 32.10
CA GLU A 41 6.42 14.59 33.18
C GLU A 41 5.48 14.00 34.23
N HIS A 42 4.40 13.33 33.80
CA HIS A 42 3.46 12.66 34.70
C HIS A 42 4.14 11.56 35.51
N HIS A 43 4.95 10.71 34.86
CA HIS A 43 5.72 9.66 35.54
C HIS A 43 6.69 10.26 36.56
N PHE A 44 7.42 11.33 36.20
CA PHE A 44 8.34 12.00 37.11
C PHE A 44 7.62 12.52 38.37
N LEU A 45 6.47 13.19 38.22
CA LEU A 45 5.71 13.72 39.35
C LEU A 45 5.11 12.61 40.22
N THR A 46 4.60 11.54 39.61
CA THR A 46 3.99 10.41 40.34
C THR A 46 5.03 9.61 41.10
N GLY A 47 6.19 9.32 40.48
CA GLY A 47 7.30 8.61 41.13
C GLY A 47 7.91 9.35 42.32
N THR A 48 7.77 10.69 42.42
CA THR A 48 8.18 11.44 43.62
C THR A 48 7.23 11.27 44.82
N LEU A 49 6.03 10.74 44.60
CA LEU A 49 5.00 10.55 45.62
C LEU A 49 4.80 9.08 46.02
N GLU A 50 5.32 8.12 45.25
CA GLU A 50 5.15 6.68 45.47
C GLU A 50 6.41 6.01 46.03
N GLU A 51 6.23 5.09 47.00
CA GLU A 51 7.34 4.37 47.66
C GLU A 51 7.87 3.17 46.84
N ASP A 52 7.16 2.74 45.78
CA ASP A 52 7.46 1.55 44.97
C ASP A 52 7.84 1.90 43.51
N SER A 53 9.06 2.45 43.35
CA SER A 53 9.62 2.91 42.06
C SER A 53 9.52 1.85 40.95
N ASN A 54 9.75 0.57 41.26
CA ASN A 54 9.81 -0.49 40.25
C ASN A 54 8.45 -0.72 39.56
N ARG A 55 7.34 -0.54 40.28
CA ARG A 55 6.00 -0.70 39.71
C ARG A 55 5.66 0.47 38.79
N SER A 56 5.94 1.70 39.23
CA SER A 56 5.76 2.92 38.44
C SER A 56 6.57 2.87 37.14
N ASP A 57 7.84 2.43 37.22
CA ASP A 57 8.73 2.31 36.05
C ASP A 57 8.19 1.29 35.03
N ASN A 58 7.62 0.17 35.49
CA ASN A 58 7.03 -0.83 34.60
C ASN A 58 5.76 -0.29 33.92
N GLU A 59 4.87 0.38 34.67
CA GLU A 59 3.64 0.97 34.14
C GLU A 59 3.94 2.06 33.09
N TYR A 60 4.92 2.93 33.33
CA TYR A 60 5.38 3.92 32.35
C TYR A 60 5.96 3.28 31.08
N SER A 61 6.76 2.22 31.23
CA SER A 61 7.30 1.49 30.08
C SER A 61 6.19 0.90 29.21
N GLU A 62 5.13 0.36 29.82
CA GLU A 62 3.96 -0.15 29.10
C GLU A 62 3.19 0.99 28.39
N GLN A 63 2.99 2.13 29.05
CA GLN A 63 2.33 3.30 28.46
C GLN A 63 3.07 3.83 27.23
N ILE A 64 4.40 3.94 27.28
CA ILE A 64 5.20 4.39 26.14
C ILE A 64 5.11 3.41 24.96
N LYS A 65 5.13 2.09 25.24
CA LYS A 65 4.95 1.07 24.20
C LYS A 65 3.58 1.20 23.53
N LEU A 66 2.51 1.32 24.32
CA LEU A 66 1.15 1.50 23.81
C LEU A 66 1.02 2.79 23.01
N LEU A 67 1.61 3.90 23.47
CA LEU A 67 1.61 5.17 22.75
C LEU A 67 2.27 5.03 21.37
N SER A 68 3.45 4.43 21.33
CA SER A 68 4.17 4.16 20.07
C SER A 68 3.34 3.30 19.11
N GLU A 69 2.67 2.27 19.63
CA GLU A 69 1.79 1.41 18.83
C GLU A 69 0.60 2.18 18.24
N VAL A 70 -0.07 3.02 19.03
CA VAL A 70 -1.20 3.85 18.56
C VAL A 70 -0.77 4.76 17.42
N PHE A 71 0.35 5.47 17.55
CA PHE A 71 0.83 6.35 16.49
C PHE A 71 1.30 5.57 15.27
N SER A 72 1.97 4.42 15.46
CA SER A 72 2.36 3.55 14.35
C SER A 72 1.16 3.06 13.55
N GLN A 73 0.05 2.69 14.21
CA GLN A 73 -1.19 2.28 13.55
C GLN A 73 -1.86 3.46 12.83
N ALA A 74 -1.83 4.66 13.43
CA ALA A 74 -2.43 5.85 12.85
C ALA A 74 -1.76 6.31 11.54
N THR A 75 -0.47 5.98 11.34
CA THR A 75 0.30 6.38 10.14
C THR A 75 0.39 5.30 9.07
N VAL A 76 -0.26 4.14 9.23
CA VAL A 76 -0.15 3.01 8.28
C VAL A 76 -0.54 3.42 6.86
N ALA A 77 -1.66 4.12 6.69
CA ALA A 77 -2.13 4.56 5.36
C ALA A 77 -1.20 5.57 4.67
N ASP A 78 -0.36 6.25 5.46
CA ASP A 78 0.60 7.26 5.01
C ASP A 78 2.01 6.69 4.81
N THR A 79 2.22 5.41 5.12
CA THR A 79 3.48 4.72 4.95
C THR A 79 3.45 3.92 3.65
N PRO A 80 4.23 4.29 2.63
CA PRO A 80 4.33 3.49 1.41
C PRO A 80 4.92 2.11 1.71
N THR A 81 4.26 1.07 1.23
CA THR A 81 4.74 -0.32 1.29
C THR A 81 4.78 -0.92 -0.12
N ASP A 82 5.02 -2.21 -0.22
CA ASP A 82 4.85 -2.91 -1.50
C ASP A 82 3.37 -3.17 -1.80
N VAL A 83 3.02 -3.14 -3.08
CA VAL A 83 1.70 -3.55 -3.55
C VAL A 83 1.62 -5.09 -3.45
N PRO A 84 0.53 -5.67 -2.92
CA PRO A 84 0.40 -7.12 -2.84
C PRO A 84 0.50 -7.80 -4.21
N ASP A 85 1.31 -8.86 -4.31
CA ASP A 85 1.60 -9.57 -5.57
C ASP A 85 0.36 -10.04 -6.34
N TYR A 86 -0.72 -10.38 -5.62
CA TYR A 86 -1.97 -10.82 -6.24
C TYR A 86 -2.73 -9.69 -6.98
N LEU A 87 -2.32 -8.44 -6.79
CA LEU A 87 -2.79 -7.26 -7.55
C LEU A 87 -1.83 -6.90 -8.69
N CYS A 88 -0.74 -7.64 -8.86
CA CYS A 88 0.31 -7.37 -9.83
C CYS A 88 0.30 -8.39 -10.98
N CYS A 89 0.64 -7.89 -12.17
CA CYS A 89 0.77 -8.71 -13.37
C CYS A 89 1.98 -9.64 -13.31
N GLN A 90 1.80 -10.90 -13.70
CA GLN A 90 2.84 -11.93 -13.68
C GLN A 90 3.99 -11.71 -14.68
N ILE A 91 3.87 -10.72 -15.58
CA ILE A 91 4.92 -10.35 -16.54
C ILE A 91 5.57 -9.03 -16.16
N THR A 92 4.78 -8.00 -15.87
CA THR A 92 5.32 -6.65 -15.58
C THR A 92 5.71 -6.46 -14.13
N PHE A 93 5.17 -7.28 -13.22
CA PHE A 93 5.26 -7.09 -11.77
C PHE A 93 4.71 -5.73 -11.29
N GLU A 94 3.90 -5.07 -12.13
CA GLU A 94 3.20 -3.84 -11.80
C GLU A 94 1.73 -4.10 -11.49
N ILE A 95 1.12 -3.22 -10.71
CA ILE A 95 -0.31 -3.26 -10.41
C ILE A 95 -1.15 -3.25 -11.69
N PHE A 96 -2.19 -4.09 -11.76
CA PHE A 96 -3.02 -4.20 -12.97
C PHE A 96 -3.72 -2.89 -13.32
N ARG A 97 -3.77 -2.56 -14.62
CA ARG A 97 -4.58 -1.46 -15.17
C ARG A 97 -5.76 -2.00 -15.96
N ASP A 98 -5.49 -2.98 -16.84
CA ASP A 98 -6.52 -3.68 -17.60
C ASP A 98 -6.35 -5.20 -17.52
N PRO A 99 -6.68 -5.80 -16.36
CA PRO A 99 -6.44 -7.21 -16.13
C PRO A 99 -7.31 -8.10 -17.05
N VAL A 100 -6.68 -9.09 -17.65
CA VAL A 100 -7.33 -10.17 -18.41
C VAL A 100 -6.96 -11.52 -17.84
N ILE A 101 -7.93 -12.43 -17.77
CA ILE A 101 -7.74 -13.80 -17.31
C ILE A 101 -7.73 -14.76 -18.51
N THR A 102 -6.81 -15.73 -18.47
CA THR A 102 -6.71 -16.83 -19.44
C THR A 102 -7.59 -18.01 -19.03
N PRO A 103 -7.92 -18.96 -19.93
CA PRO A 103 -8.61 -20.19 -19.57
C PRO A 103 -7.89 -21.03 -18.49
N SER A 104 -6.56 -20.88 -18.40
CA SER A 104 -5.72 -21.50 -17.37
C SER A 104 -5.89 -20.85 -15.99
N GLY A 105 -6.67 -19.77 -15.88
CA GLY A 105 -6.95 -19.06 -14.62
C GLY A 105 -5.91 -18.01 -14.23
N VAL A 106 -4.91 -17.73 -15.07
CA VAL A 106 -3.86 -16.74 -14.77
C VAL A 106 -4.26 -15.37 -15.29
N THR A 107 -4.00 -14.32 -14.51
CA THR A 107 -4.33 -12.93 -14.87
C THR A 107 -3.08 -12.16 -15.29
N TYR A 108 -3.21 -11.39 -16.37
CA TYR A 108 -2.15 -10.59 -16.97
C TYR A 108 -2.64 -9.19 -17.32
N GLU A 109 -1.70 -8.27 -17.52
CA GLU A 109 -1.99 -6.99 -18.16
C GLU A 109 -2.28 -7.22 -19.65
N ARG A 110 -3.40 -6.69 -20.16
CA ARG A 110 -3.88 -6.99 -21.52
C ARG A 110 -2.84 -6.66 -22.56
N ALA A 111 -2.30 -5.45 -22.53
CA ALA A 111 -1.36 -4.97 -23.55
C ALA A 111 -0.14 -5.90 -23.67
N VAL A 112 0.35 -6.37 -22.52
CA VAL A 112 1.55 -7.20 -22.43
C VAL A 112 1.29 -8.63 -22.87
N LEU A 113 0.16 -9.22 -22.46
CA LEU A 113 -0.20 -10.57 -22.90
C LEU A 113 -0.48 -10.60 -24.40
N VAL A 114 -1.17 -9.59 -24.93
CA VAL A 114 -1.41 -9.47 -26.37
C VAL A 114 -0.10 -9.35 -27.13
N GLU A 115 0.84 -8.52 -26.66
CA GLU A 115 2.17 -8.41 -27.26
C GLU A 115 2.95 -9.74 -27.23
N HIS A 116 2.90 -10.48 -26.12
CA HIS A 116 3.50 -11.81 -26.00
C HIS A 116 2.93 -12.79 -27.03
N LEU A 117 1.60 -12.85 -27.18
CA LEU A 117 0.94 -13.73 -28.16
C LEU A 117 1.37 -13.41 -29.60
N HIS A 118 1.59 -12.13 -29.91
CA HIS A 118 2.02 -11.68 -31.23
C HIS A 118 3.51 -11.89 -31.50
N LYS A 119 4.39 -11.63 -30.52
CA LYS A 119 5.85 -11.61 -30.73
C LYS A 119 6.55 -12.90 -30.34
N VAL A 120 6.04 -13.60 -29.34
CA VAL A 120 6.70 -14.78 -28.74
C VAL A 120 5.98 -16.05 -29.18
N GLY A 121 4.66 -16.10 -29.04
CA GLY A 121 3.85 -17.20 -29.57
C GLY A 121 2.54 -17.43 -28.83
N ASN A 122 1.69 -18.25 -29.45
CA ASN A 122 0.32 -18.53 -29.02
C ASN A 122 0.25 -19.55 -27.86
N PHE A 123 0.85 -19.20 -26.73
CA PHE A 123 0.84 -20.00 -25.51
C PHE A 123 0.83 -19.12 -24.26
N ASP A 124 0.23 -19.60 -23.19
CA ASP A 124 0.19 -18.93 -21.88
C ASP A 124 1.62 -18.79 -21.32
N PRO A 125 2.07 -17.58 -20.93
CA PRO A 125 3.43 -17.34 -20.46
C PRO A 125 3.87 -18.22 -19.29
N VAL A 126 2.94 -18.56 -18.40
CA VAL A 126 3.22 -19.31 -17.16
C VAL A 126 2.98 -20.79 -17.37
N THR A 127 1.78 -21.18 -17.83
CA THR A 127 1.38 -22.59 -17.91
C THR A 127 1.85 -23.27 -19.19
N ARG A 128 2.24 -22.49 -20.20
CA ARG A 128 2.64 -22.94 -21.55
C ARG A 128 1.52 -23.64 -22.33
N GLU A 129 0.29 -23.58 -21.85
CA GLU A 129 -0.88 -24.10 -22.57
C GLU A 129 -1.17 -23.28 -23.83
N PRO A 130 -1.71 -23.88 -24.91
CA PRO A 130 -2.07 -23.15 -26.11
C PRO A 130 -3.07 -22.03 -25.80
N LEU A 131 -2.74 -20.81 -26.21
CA LEU A 131 -3.51 -19.61 -25.90
C LEU A 131 -3.63 -18.72 -27.14
N LYS A 132 -4.84 -18.22 -27.39
CA LYS A 132 -5.15 -17.27 -28.44
C LYS A 132 -5.85 -16.05 -27.86
N GLU A 133 -5.67 -14.91 -28.50
CA GLU A 133 -6.17 -13.62 -28.01
C GLU A 133 -7.68 -13.58 -27.77
N HIS A 134 -8.50 -14.23 -28.60
CA HIS A 134 -9.95 -14.27 -28.42
C HIS A 134 -10.41 -15.03 -27.17
N GLN A 135 -9.52 -15.78 -26.52
CA GLN A 135 -9.80 -16.50 -25.28
C GLN A 135 -9.59 -15.62 -24.04
N LEU A 136 -9.06 -14.41 -24.21
CA LEU A 136 -8.80 -13.48 -23.12
C LEU A 136 -10.09 -12.82 -22.65
N VAL A 137 -10.42 -13.01 -21.38
CA VAL A 137 -11.62 -12.41 -20.76
C VAL A 137 -11.18 -11.29 -19.81
N PRO A 138 -11.81 -10.10 -19.84
CA PRO A 138 -11.55 -9.08 -18.83
C PRO A 138 -11.81 -9.61 -17.41
N ASN A 139 -10.82 -9.48 -16.52
CA ASN A 139 -10.98 -9.87 -15.12
C ASN A 139 -11.49 -8.69 -14.28
N LEU A 140 -12.81 -8.46 -14.36
CA LEU A 140 -13.46 -7.31 -13.70
C LEU A 140 -13.31 -7.33 -12.18
N ALA A 141 -13.28 -8.52 -11.56
CA ALA A 141 -13.09 -8.65 -10.11
C ALA A 141 -11.71 -8.13 -9.66
N ILE A 142 -10.64 -8.49 -10.39
CA ILE A 142 -9.31 -7.94 -10.10
C ILE A 142 -9.25 -6.44 -10.39
N LYS A 143 -9.93 -5.97 -11.44
CA LYS A 143 -10.02 -4.54 -11.76
C LYS A 143 -10.66 -3.74 -10.62
N GLU A 144 -11.75 -4.24 -10.05
CA GLU A 144 -12.41 -3.64 -8.89
C GLU A 144 -11.55 -3.72 -7.63
N ALA A 145 -10.88 -4.86 -7.38
CA ALA A 145 -9.97 -5.03 -6.25
C ALA A 145 -8.81 -4.02 -6.29
N VAL A 146 -8.20 -3.83 -7.47
CA VAL A 146 -7.16 -2.81 -7.65
C VAL A 146 -7.71 -1.40 -7.43
N GLN A 147 -8.90 -1.09 -7.92
CA GLN A 147 -9.51 0.22 -7.70
C GLN A 147 -9.79 0.50 -6.22
N ALA A 148 -10.30 -0.49 -5.48
CA ALA A 148 -10.49 -0.41 -4.04
C ALA A 148 -9.15 -0.19 -3.32
N TYR A 149 -8.14 -0.97 -3.67
CA TYR A 149 -6.81 -0.86 -3.10
C TYR A 149 -6.21 0.54 -3.32
N LEU A 150 -6.25 1.06 -4.55
CA LEU A 150 -5.72 2.39 -4.91
C LEU A 150 -6.48 3.55 -4.24
N LYS A 151 -7.76 3.35 -3.88
CA LYS A 151 -8.53 4.34 -3.14
C LYS A 151 -8.02 4.49 -1.71
N GLU A 152 -7.63 3.40 -1.08
CA GLU A 152 -7.09 3.37 0.28
C GLU A 152 -5.58 3.70 0.31
N HIS A 153 -4.85 3.31 -0.74
CA HIS A 153 -3.39 3.41 -0.84
C HIS A 153 -3.00 4.31 -2.01
N SER A 154 -3.26 5.61 -1.90
CA SER A 154 -3.00 6.55 -2.99
C SER A 154 -1.52 6.66 -3.37
N TRP A 155 -0.60 6.30 -2.46
CA TRP A 155 0.83 6.16 -2.76
C TRP A 155 1.13 5.11 -3.83
N ALA A 156 0.27 4.08 -3.97
CA ALA A 156 0.45 3.01 -4.96
C ALA A 156 0.16 3.45 -6.40
N HIS A 157 -0.27 4.70 -6.60
CA HIS A 157 -0.28 5.33 -7.93
C HIS A 157 1.11 5.75 -8.43
N LYS A 158 2.17 5.54 -7.65
CA LYS A 158 3.54 5.83 -8.05
C LYS A 158 3.88 5.08 -9.34
N LEU A 159 4.17 5.84 -10.38
CA LEU A 159 4.66 5.32 -11.65
C LEU A 159 6.18 5.17 -11.53
N ASN A 160 6.70 3.98 -11.88
CA ASN A 160 8.13 3.74 -12.06
C ASN A 160 8.63 4.39 -13.35
#